data_AF-A0A9P5YYI9-F1
#
_entry.id   AF-A0A9P5YYI9-F1
#
_cell.length_a   1.000
_cell.length_b   1.000
_cell.length_c   1.000
_cell.angle_alpha   90.00
_cell.angle_beta   90.00
_cell.angle_gamma   90.00
#
_symmetry.space_group_name_H-M   'P 1'
#
loop_
_entity.id
_entity.type
_entity.pdbx_description
1 polymer ?
#
loop_
_entity_poly.entity_id
_entity_poly.type
_entity_poly.pdbx_seq_one_letter_code
_entity_poly.pdbx_strand_id
1 'polypeptide(L)'
;MGQFLEEIPQYLVEWILKQQMFWVASAPLSPDGHVNISPKAIEGTFHVVDSHRVWYEDLSGSGAETVAHIRENGRVTILFHAFDGPARIVRLYGKGFFHELGSPEYDRLVGSEKRLPGSRAIIGLDICKVGTTCGYAVPFYKFIGHRTQLINWAAKKESNDQKLPGIDNAIDDTLAQTSSSSAVIATSSMSMNPNGMKQWWQSHNLLSLDGLPAFSVNLGKGFSFGVKVILPRIEATSHATHSRLSGIDEISSTTDANSQMVTARKYLFHIGRGYCHCEIRYHDLSFILPYMLTLVVGVYAGRFYEYYLIHGSLALQPISYIL
;
A
#
# COMPACT_ATOMS: atom_id res chain seq x y z
N MET A 1 -25.27 -21.37 -1.07
CA MET A 1 -25.38 -20.70 0.24
C MET A 1 -23.98 -20.41 0.73
N GLY A 2 -23.73 -19.25 1.35
CA GLY A 2 -22.41 -18.98 1.95
C GLY A 2 -22.18 -19.81 3.21
N GLN A 3 -20.94 -20.21 3.48
CA GLN A 3 -20.56 -20.92 4.71
C GLN A 3 -19.62 -20.05 5.53
N PHE A 4 -19.77 -20.09 6.85
CA PHE A 4 -18.82 -19.49 7.77
C PHE A 4 -18.07 -20.59 8.54
N LEU A 5 -16.77 -20.40 8.69
CA LEU A 5 -15.85 -21.28 9.43
C LEU A 5 -15.12 -20.45 10.48
N GLU A 6 -14.64 -21.09 11.53
CA GLU A 6 -13.86 -20.44 12.59
C GLU A 6 -12.40 -20.22 12.18
N GLU A 7 -11.87 -21.10 11.32
CA GLU A 7 -10.48 -21.11 10.87
C GLU A 7 -10.37 -21.37 9.36
N ILE A 8 -9.17 -21.21 8.79
CA ILE A 8 -8.88 -21.57 7.40
C ILE A 8 -8.63 -23.08 7.31
N PRO A 9 -9.51 -23.88 6.68
CA PRO A 9 -9.24 -25.28 6.41
C PRO A 9 -8.13 -25.43 5.36
N GLN A 10 -7.38 -26.53 5.44
CA GLN A 10 -6.20 -26.78 4.59
C GLN A 10 -6.48 -26.61 3.08
N TYR A 11 -7.61 -27.08 2.58
CA TYR A 11 -7.97 -26.94 1.17
C TYR A 11 -8.17 -25.48 0.72
N LEU A 12 -8.52 -24.57 1.65
CA LEU A 12 -8.58 -23.14 1.38
C LEU A 12 -7.19 -22.50 1.42
N VAL A 13 -6.28 -22.96 2.29
CA VAL A 13 -4.88 -22.50 2.30
C VAL A 13 -4.25 -22.72 0.92
N GLU A 14 -4.35 -23.94 0.40
CA GLU A 14 -3.81 -24.29 -0.93
C GLU A 14 -4.45 -23.47 -2.06
N TRP A 15 -5.74 -23.16 -1.94
CA TRP A 15 -6.44 -22.35 -2.94
C TRP A 15 -6.07 -20.87 -2.85
N ILE A 16 -5.96 -20.32 -1.64
CA ILE A 16 -5.56 -18.93 -1.36
C ILE A 16 -4.16 -18.65 -1.93
N LEU A 17 -3.20 -19.54 -1.68
CA LEU A 17 -1.82 -19.37 -2.13
C LEU A 17 -1.64 -19.44 -3.66
N LYS A 18 -2.65 -19.93 -4.40
CA LYS A 18 -2.66 -19.93 -5.87
C LYS A 18 -3.20 -18.63 -6.47
N GLN A 19 -3.82 -17.77 -5.67
CA GLN A 19 -4.42 -16.54 -6.18
C GLN A 19 -3.36 -15.50 -6.50
N GLN A 20 -3.49 -14.86 -7.66
CA GLN A 20 -2.55 -13.84 -8.16
C GLN A 20 -2.76 -12.46 -7.50
N MET A 21 -3.89 -12.27 -6.83
CA MET A 21 -4.29 -11.02 -6.21
C MET A 21 -5.26 -11.25 -5.05
N PHE A 22 -5.21 -10.36 -4.06
CA PHE A 22 -6.16 -10.28 -2.97
C PHE A 22 -6.54 -8.81 -2.71
N TRP A 23 -7.61 -8.60 -1.95
CA TRP A 23 -8.08 -7.26 -1.58
C TRP A 23 -8.04 -7.10 -0.08
N VAL A 24 -7.54 -5.97 0.38
CA VAL A 24 -7.50 -5.62 1.79
C VAL A 24 -8.49 -4.49 2.01
N ALA A 25 -9.46 -4.71 2.89
CA ALA A 25 -10.42 -3.70 3.31
C ALA A 25 -10.20 -3.34 4.79
N SER A 26 -10.33 -2.05 5.11
CA SER A 26 -10.25 -1.52 6.47
C SER A 26 -11.06 -0.23 6.57
N ALA A 27 -11.46 0.17 7.77
CA ALA A 27 -12.23 1.40 7.95
C ALA A 27 -11.89 2.07 9.29
N PRO A 28 -11.86 3.41 9.34
CA PRO A 28 -11.71 4.14 10.58
C PRO A 28 -12.98 4.05 11.43
N LEU A 29 -12.92 4.50 12.68
CA LEU A 29 -14.08 4.60 13.57
C LEU A 29 -14.95 5.83 13.26
N SER A 30 -14.33 6.89 12.71
CA SER A 30 -15.05 8.10 12.34
C SER A 30 -16.14 7.79 11.31
N PRO A 31 -17.39 8.26 11.51
CA PRO A 31 -18.46 8.10 10.54
C PRO A 31 -18.19 8.87 9.23
N ASP A 32 -17.39 9.93 9.29
CA ASP A 32 -16.98 10.73 8.13
C ASP A 32 -15.67 10.26 7.50
N GLY A 33 -15.03 9.23 8.08
CA GLY A 33 -13.76 8.69 7.59
C GLY A 33 -13.93 7.79 6.38
N HIS A 34 -12.85 7.60 5.63
CA HIS A 34 -12.90 6.87 4.36
C HIS A 34 -12.69 5.37 4.56
N VAL A 35 -13.64 4.56 4.08
CA VAL A 35 -13.44 3.12 3.96
C VAL A 35 -12.36 2.85 2.91
N ASN A 36 -11.31 2.16 3.31
CA ASN A 36 -10.20 1.80 2.43
C ASN A 36 -10.42 0.40 1.84
N ILE A 37 -10.21 0.26 0.53
CA ILE A 37 -10.07 -1.03 -0.15
C ILE A 37 -8.94 -0.95 -1.17
N SER A 38 -8.01 -1.89 -1.10
CA SER A 38 -6.83 -1.90 -1.97
C SER A 38 -6.53 -3.31 -2.49
N PRO A 39 -6.36 -3.50 -3.81
CA PRO A 39 -5.81 -4.73 -4.35
C PRO A 39 -4.32 -4.85 -4.04
N LYS A 40 -3.86 -6.07 -3.79
CA LYS A 40 -2.46 -6.45 -3.56
C LYS A 40 -2.15 -7.67 -4.44
N ALA A 41 -1.07 -7.59 -5.23
CA ALA A 41 -0.85 -8.54 -6.32
C ALA A 41 0.64 -8.73 -6.66
N ILE A 42 1.54 -8.57 -5.68
CA ILE A 42 2.96 -8.89 -5.87
C ILE A 42 3.17 -10.34 -5.44
N GLU A 43 3.72 -11.14 -6.35
CA GLU A 43 4.00 -12.55 -6.13
C GLU A 43 4.90 -12.75 -4.90
N GLY A 44 4.64 -13.81 -4.13
CA GLY A 44 5.45 -14.18 -2.98
C GLY A 44 5.30 -13.27 -1.75
N THR A 45 4.35 -12.34 -1.75
CA THR A 45 4.15 -11.42 -0.61
C THR A 45 3.10 -11.86 0.40
N PHE A 46 2.21 -12.79 0.07
CA PHE A 46 1.16 -13.28 0.98
C PHE A 46 1.55 -14.62 1.60
N HIS A 47 1.41 -14.73 2.92
CA HIS A 47 1.84 -15.89 3.70
C HIS A 47 0.75 -16.34 4.67
N VAL A 48 0.60 -17.65 4.79
CA VAL A 48 -0.24 -18.30 5.80
C VAL A 48 0.67 -18.88 6.87
N VAL A 49 0.49 -18.47 8.12
CA VAL A 49 1.28 -18.97 9.27
C VAL A 49 0.66 -20.26 9.78
N ASP A 50 -0.65 -20.22 10.02
CA ASP A 50 -1.48 -21.32 10.48
C ASP A 50 -2.94 -21.07 10.05
N SER A 51 -3.87 -21.91 10.52
CA SER A 51 -5.30 -21.79 10.19
C SER A 51 -5.97 -20.51 10.73
N HIS A 52 -5.32 -19.80 11.66
CA HIS A 52 -5.83 -18.59 12.31
C HIS A 52 -4.99 -17.34 12.05
N ARG A 53 -3.87 -17.42 11.33
CA ARG A 53 -2.99 -16.28 11.12
C ARG A 53 -2.40 -16.23 9.73
N VAL A 54 -2.51 -15.04 9.13
CA VAL A 54 -1.91 -14.71 7.83
C VAL A 54 -1.18 -13.38 7.91
N TRP A 55 -0.26 -13.14 6.99
CA TRP A 55 0.36 -11.84 6.81
C TRP A 55 0.76 -11.59 5.35
N TYR A 56 0.97 -10.33 5.01
CA TYR A 56 1.57 -9.96 3.74
C TYR A 56 2.61 -8.84 3.89
N GLU A 57 3.60 -8.88 3.00
CA GLU A 57 4.61 -7.83 2.88
C GLU A 57 3.97 -6.57 2.25
N ASP A 58 3.84 -5.49 3.01
CA ASP A 58 3.27 -4.23 2.53
C ASP A 58 4.35 -3.38 1.87
N LEU A 59 4.25 -3.30 0.54
CA LEU A 59 5.09 -2.44 -0.27
C LEU A 59 4.53 -1.02 -0.36
N SER A 60 5.44 -0.07 -0.48
CA SER A 60 5.15 1.36 -0.36
C SER A 60 4.33 1.89 -1.52
N GLY A 61 3.19 2.49 -1.19
CA GLY A 61 2.42 3.35 -2.07
C GLY A 61 2.28 4.76 -1.48
N SER A 62 1.33 5.53 -2.00
CA SER A 62 0.94 6.82 -1.42
C SER A 62 0.16 6.66 -0.12
N GLY A 63 -0.70 5.64 -0.01
CA GLY A 63 -1.57 5.43 1.15
C GLY A 63 -0.91 4.66 2.31
N ALA A 64 -1.45 4.84 3.51
CA ALA A 64 -1.08 4.13 4.75
C ALA A 64 -2.30 3.80 5.64
N GLU A 65 -3.48 3.76 5.04
CA GLU A 65 -4.81 3.68 5.65
C GLU A 65 -4.99 2.38 6.44
N THR A 66 -4.58 1.23 5.86
CA THR A 66 -4.70 -0.05 6.56
C THR A 66 -3.95 -0.03 7.89
N VAL A 67 -2.74 0.53 7.92
CA VAL A 67 -1.95 0.61 9.17
C VAL A 67 -2.57 1.59 10.16
N ALA A 68 -3.02 2.76 9.69
CA ALA A 68 -3.75 3.71 10.53
C ALA A 68 -5.01 3.11 11.16
N HIS A 69 -5.84 2.42 10.37
CA HIS A 69 -7.05 1.77 10.85
C HIS A 69 -6.73 0.59 11.79
N ILE A 70 -5.62 -0.13 11.54
CA ILE A 70 -5.15 -1.17 12.45
C ILE A 70 -4.80 -0.57 13.82
N ARG A 71 -4.03 0.52 13.83
CA ARG A 71 -3.66 1.24 15.05
C ARG A 71 -4.87 1.74 15.82
N GLU A 72 -5.85 2.30 15.12
CA GLU A 72 -7.04 2.87 15.76
C GLU A 72 -7.97 1.77 16.28
N ASN A 73 -8.34 0.81 15.44
CA ASN A 73 -9.41 -0.13 15.75
C ASN A 73 -9.16 -1.58 15.31
N GLY A 74 -8.14 -1.84 14.50
CA GLY A 74 -7.72 -3.20 14.13
C GLY A 74 -8.66 -3.94 13.17
N ARG A 75 -9.73 -3.33 12.65
CA ARG A 75 -10.69 -4.03 11.79
C ARG A 75 -10.16 -4.14 10.37
N VAL A 76 -9.86 -5.36 9.95
CA VAL A 76 -9.37 -5.67 8.61
C VAL A 76 -10.11 -6.87 8.05
N THR A 77 -10.35 -6.86 6.75
CA THR A 77 -10.83 -8.03 5.99
C THR A 77 -9.93 -8.25 4.78
N ILE A 78 -9.51 -9.50 4.58
CA ILE A 78 -8.80 -9.91 3.36
C ILE A 78 -9.75 -10.73 2.51
N LEU A 79 -9.92 -10.34 1.25
CA LEU A 79 -10.77 -11.04 0.29
C LEU A 79 -9.91 -11.68 -0.80
N PHE A 80 -10.31 -12.88 -1.21
CA PHE A 80 -9.85 -13.58 -2.40
C PHE A 80 -11.05 -13.94 -3.27
N HIS A 81 -10.86 -13.99 -4.58
CA HIS A 81 -11.85 -14.60 -5.48
C HIS A 81 -11.20 -15.22 -6.70
N ALA A 82 -11.84 -16.26 -7.23
CA ALA A 82 -11.41 -16.98 -8.40
C ALA A 82 -11.67 -16.15 -9.67
N PHE A 83 -10.62 -15.90 -10.45
CA PHE A 83 -10.74 -15.40 -11.82
C PHE A 83 -10.66 -16.51 -12.87
N ASP A 84 -10.22 -17.70 -12.46
CA ASP A 84 -10.14 -18.90 -13.27
C ASP A 84 -10.71 -20.11 -12.51
N GLY A 85 -10.96 -21.21 -13.23
CA GLY A 85 -11.45 -22.43 -12.63
C GLY A 85 -12.82 -22.30 -11.93
N PRO A 86 -13.11 -23.13 -10.91
CA PRO A 86 -14.39 -23.07 -10.21
C PRO A 86 -14.58 -21.76 -9.44
N ALA A 87 -15.74 -21.13 -9.63
CA ALA A 87 -16.09 -19.88 -8.96
C ALA A 87 -16.05 -20.02 -7.42
N ARG A 88 -15.40 -19.06 -6.77
CA ARG A 88 -15.25 -19.00 -5.31
C ARG A 88 -14.89 -17.59 -4.86
N ILE A 89 -15.44 -17.17 -3.72
CA ILE A 89 -14.99 -15.98 -2.99
C ILE A 89 -14.73 -16.41 -1.54
N VAL A 90 -13.57 -16.02 -1.00
CA VAL A 90 -13.18 -16.25 0.40
C VAL A 90 -12.91 -14.90 1.06
N ARG A 91 -13.44 -14.72 2.27
CA ARG A 91 -13.17 -13.56 3.12
C ARG A 91 -12.60 -14.02 4.44
N LEU A 92 -11.46 -13.46 4.81
CA LEU A 92 -10.82 -13.63 6.11
C LEU A 92 -11.14 -12.40 6.94
N TYR A 93 -11.86 -12.59 8.04
CA TYR A 93 -12.22 -11.53 8.98
C TYR A 93 -11.39 -11.70 10.24
N GLY A 94 -10.87 -10.60 10.76
CA GLY A 94 -10.00 -10.67 11.92
C GLY A 94 -9.54 -9.35 12.49
N LYS A 95 -8.67 -9.45 13.49
CA LYS A 95 -7.94 -8.32 14.07
C LYS A 95 -6.61 -8.17 13.34
N GLY A 96 -6.41 -7.04 12.70
CA GLY A 96 -5.16 -6.74 12.02
C GLY A 96 -4.04 -6.40 13.01
N PHE A 97 -2.81 -6.70 12.61
CA PHE A 97 -1.57 -6.26 13.25
C PHE A 97 -0.58 -5.79 12.18
N PHE A 98 0.47 -5.09 12.58
CA PHE A 98 1.53 -4.70 11.66
C PHE A 98 2.88 -4.62 12.37
N HIS A 99 3.95 -4.80 11.61
CA HIS A 99 5.33 -4.65 12.05
C HIS A 99 6.08 -3.77 11.06
N GLU A 100 6.65 -2.66 11.54
CA GLU A 100 7.36 -1.71 10.69
C GLU A 100 8.74 -2.23 10.28
N LEU A 101 9.23 -1.80 9.12
CA LEU A 101 10.62 -2.01 8.71
C LEU A 101 11.58 -1.57 9.82
N GLY A 102 12.50 -2.47 10.19
CA GLY A 102 13.49 -2.25 11.26
C GLY A 102 13.00 -2.64 12.66
N SER A 103 11.78 -3.16 12.80
CA SER A 103 11.36 -3.85 14.03
C SER A 103 11.88 -5.30 14.07
N PRO A 104 12.18 -5.86 15.25
CA PRO A 104 12.60 -7.27 15.37
C PRO A 104 11.58 -8.27 14.81
N GLU A 105 10.30 -7.97 14.88
CA GLU A 105 9.22 -8.79 14.32
C GLU A 105 9.25 -8.81 12.79
N TYR A 106 9.49 -7.65 12.17
CA TYR A 106 9.63 -7.55 10.72
C TYR A 106 10.84 -8.33 10.23
N ASP A 107 11.99 -8.15 10.88
CA ASP A 107 13.24 -8.81 10.49
C ASP A 107 13.17 -10.34 10.64
N ARG A 108 12.41 -10.86 11.62
CA ARG A 108 12.19 -12.30 11.79
C ARG A 108 11.37 -12.93 10.65
N LEU A 109 10.42 -12.19 10.07
CA LEU A 109 9.48 -12.73 9.10
C LEU A 109 9.97 -12.58 7.65
N VAL A 110 10.47 -11.39 7.29
CA VAL A 110 10.95 -11.11 5.92
C VAL A 110 12.47 -11.27 5.84
N GLY A 111 13.21 -10.66 6.78
CA GLY A 111 14.67 -10.59 6.77
C GLY A 111 15.21 -9.68 5.67
N SER A 112 16.41 -9.14 5.87
CA SER A 112 17.00 -8.13 4.96
C SER A 112 17.27 -8.65 3.54
N GLU A 113 17.58 -9.94 3.38
CA GLU A 113 17.97 -10.53 2.09
C GLU A 113 16.79 -10.79 1.14
N LYS A 114 15.63 -11.16 1.70
CA LYS A 114 14.41 -11.50 0.95
C LYS A 114 13.49 -10.30 0.76
N ARG A 115 13.73 -9.21 1.50
CA ARG A 115 12.96 -7.97 1.43
C ARG A 115 12.85 -7.44 0.02
N LEU A 116 11.63 -7.14 -0.41
CA LEU A 116 11.40 -6.47 -1.69
C LEU A 116 11.68 -4.96 -1.60
N PRO A 117 12.16 -4.33 -2.68
CA PRO A 117 12.25 -2.88 -2.74
C PRO A 117 10.93 -2.19 -2.42
N GLY A 118 10.99 -1.17 -1.57
CA GLY A 118 9.83 -0.43 -1.08
C GLY A 118 9.04 -1.16 0.00
N SER A 119 9.47 -2.32 0.48
CA SER A 119 8.86 -2.93 1.65
C SER A 119 9.04 -2.05 2.88
N ARG A 120 7.92 -1.67 3.50
CA ARG A 120 7.87 -0.73 4.64
C ARG A 120 7.29 -1.35 5.89
N ALA A 121 6.51 -2.42 5.74
CA ALA A 121 5.87 -3.10 6.85
C ALA A 121 5.46 -4.51 6.48
N ILE A 122 5.15 -5.29 7.50
CA ILE A 122 4.29 -6.47 7.39
C ILE A 122 2.92 -6.07 7.92
N ILE A 123 1.87 -6.48 7.23
CA ILE A 123 0.51 -6.36 7.73
C ILE A 123 -0.06 -7.77 7.86
N GLY A 124 -0.52 -8.10 9.06
CA GLY A 124 -1.08 -9.41 9.38
C GLY A 124 -2.51 -9.34 9.87
N LEU A 125 -3.12 -10.51 9.95
CA LEU A 125 -4.49 -10.69 10.39
C LEU A 125 -4.59 -11.93 11.29
N ASP A 126 -5.06 -11.72 12.51
CA ASP A 126 -5.52 -12.76 13.41
C ASP A 126 -6.98 -13.06 13.10
N ILE A 127 -7.22 -14.23 12.51
CA ILE A 127 -8.49 -14.63 11.91
C ILE A 127 -9.44 -15.10 12.99
N CYS A 128 -10.60 -14.47 13.04
CA CYS A 128 -11.71 -14.85 13.91
C CYS A 128 -12.85 -15.52 13.13
N LYS A 129 -12.88 -15.35 11.80
CA LYS A 129 -13.93 -15.93 10.95
C LYS A 129 -13.49 -16.01 9.50
N VAL A 130 -13.87 -17.09 8.83
CA VAL A 130 -13.72 -17.25 7.39
C VAL A 130 -15.11 -17.35 6.76
N GLY A 131 -15.38 -16.56 5.73
CA GLY A 131 -16.61 -16.62 4.95
C GLY A 131 -16.34 -17.10 3.54
N THR A 132 -17.05 -18.13 3.08
CA THR A 132 -16.98 -18.63 1.70
C THR A 132 -18.31 -18.41 0.99
N THR A 133 -18.26 -17.97 -0.26
CA THR A 133 -19.45 -17.80 -1.12
C THR A 133 -19.14 -18.26 -2.55
N CYS A 134 -20.17 -18.63 -3.30
CA CYS A 134 -20.01 -19.27 -4.62
C CYS A 134 -19.50 -18.34 -5.73
N GLY A 135 -19.80 -17.05 -5.70
CA GLY A 135 -19.24 -16.09 -6.66
C GLY A 135 -19.65 -16.31 -8.12
N TYR A 136 -20.81 -16.91 -8.40
CA TYR A 136 -21.22 -17.27 -9.77
C TYR A 136 -21.34 -16.11 -10.78
N ALA A 137 -21.40 -14.86 -10.29
CA ALA A 137 -21.41 -13.66 -11.13
C ALA A 137 -20.02 -13.05 -11.35
N VAL A 138 -18.97 -13.58 -10.72
CA VAL A 138 -17.59 -13.12 -10.93
C VAL A 138 -17.13 -13.62 -12.30
N PRO A 139 -16.71 -12.72 -13.21
CA PRO A 139 -16.33 -13.12 -14.56
C PRO A 139 -14.96 -13.80 -14.59
N PHE A 140 -14.73 -14.58 -15.64
CA PHE A 140 -13.42 -15.14 -15.93
C PHE A 140 -12.46 -14.06 -16.43
N TYR A 141 -11.21 -14.13 -15.98
CA TYR A 141 -10.08 -13.38 -16.53
C TYR A 141 -8.89 -14.31 -16.77
N LYS A 142 -8.15 -14.04 -17.84
CA LYS A 142 -6.89 -14.72 -18.12
C LYS A 142 -5.74 -13.95 -17.50
N PHE A 143 -4.99 -14.58 -16.60
CA PHE A 143 -3.76 -14.01 -16.07
C PHE A 143 -2.68 -13.97 -17.16
N ILE A 144 -2.04 -12.81 -17.32
CA ILE A 144 -0.96 -12.59 -18.30
C ILE A 144 0.40 -12.45 -17.58
N GLY A 145 0.43 -11.76 -16.44
CA GLY A 145 1.63 -11.54 -15.65
C GLY A 145 1.50 -10.39 -14.65
N HIS A 146 2.46 -10.28 -13.73
CA HIS A 146 2.53 -9.20 -12.75
C HIS A 146 3.14 -7.91 -13.33
N ARG A 147 2.73 -6.77 -12.76
CA ARG A 147 3.31 -5.45 -13.04
C ARG A 147 4.61 -5.25 -12.25
N THR A 148 5.63 -4.67 -12.88
CA THR A 148 6.95 -4.44 -12.26
C THR A 148 7.18 -2.99 -11.82
N GLN A 149 6.28 -2.06 -12.18
CA GLN A 149 6.49 -0.62 -12.00
C GLN A 149 6.72 -0.24 -10.53
N LEU A 150 5.96 -0.84 -9.61
CA LEU A 150 6.08 -0.56 -8.17
C LEU A 150 7.48 -0.90 -7.64
N ILE A 151 7.96 -2.11 -7.96
CA ILE A 151 9.27 -2.59 -7.52
C ILE A 151 10.40 -1.77 -8.15
N ASN A 152 10.30 -1.49 -9.45
CA ASN A 152 11.32 -0.72 -10.17
C ASN A 152 11.40 0.72 -9.65
N TRP A 153 10.26 1.35 -9.40
CA TRP A 153 10.19 2.69 -8.82
C TRP A 153 10.79 2.71 -7.41
N ALA A 154 10.45 1.72 -6.58
CA ALA A 154 10.97 1.62 -5.23
C ALA A 154 12.48 1.37 -5.20
N ALA A 155 12.98 0.45 -6.02
CA ALA A 155 14.41 0.17 -6.16
C ALA A 155 15.21 1.40 -6.58
N LYS A 156 14.67 2.21 -7.51
CA LYS A 156 15.29 3.48 -7.91
C LYS A 156 15.35 4.49 -6.77
N LYS A 157 14.33 4.56 -5.93
CA LYS A 157 14.31 5.45 -4.76
C LYS A 157 15.28 4.99 -3.67
N GLU A 158 15.36 3.69 -3.44
CA GLU A 158 16.31 3.12 -2.48
C GLU A 158 17.77 3.28 -2.93
N SER A 159 18.05 3.16 -4.24
CA SER A 159 19.39 3.44 -4.76
C SER A 159 19.78 4.92 -4.62
N ASN A 160 18.82 5.84 -4.67
CA ASN A 160 19.09 7.25 -4.32
C ASN A 160 19.45 7.41 -2.84
N ASP A 161 18.83 6.65 -1.93
CA ASP A 161 19.21 6.68 -0.50
C ASP A 161 20.62 6.12 -0.23
N GLN A 162 21.14 5.26 -1.11
CA GLN A 162 22.51 4.75 -1.04
C GLN A 162 23.55 5.76 -1.54
N LYS A 163 23.16 6.66 -2.46
CA LYS A 163 24.03 7.74 -2.91
C LYS A 163 24.13 8.78 -1.79
N LEU A 164 25.32 8.92 -1.22
CA LEU A 164 25.60 9.90 -0.16
C LEU A 164 25.12 11.29 -0.60
N PRO A 165 24.35 12.01 0.23
CA PRO A 165 24.07 13.42 -0.02
C PRO A 165 25.40 14.19 0.00
N GLY A 166 25.87 14.63 -1.17
CA GLY A 166 26.96 15.63 -1.26
C GLY A 166 28.25 15.24 -1.98
N ILE A 167 28.36 14.09 -2.67
CA ILE A 167 29.59 13.79 -3.46
C ILE A 167 29.45 14.24 -4.93
N ASP A 168 28.26 14.16 -5.52
CA ASP A 168 28.08 14.48 -6.94
C ASP A 168 28.15 16.00 -7.23
N ASN A 169 27.90 16.85 -6.23
CA ASN A 169 27.99 18.32 -6.36
C ASN A 169 29.30 18.91 -5.82
N ALA A 170 30.12 18.12 -5.13
CA ALA A 170 31.39 18.62 -4.57
C ALA A 170 32.54 18.56 -5.60
N ILE A 171 32.42 17.76 -6.65
CA ILE A 171 33.53 17.61 -7.63
C ILE A 171 33.65 18.84 -8.55
N ASP A 172 32.61 19.67 -8.69
CA ASP A 172 32.68 20.89 -9.50
C ASP A 172 33.18 22.11 -8.72
N ASP A 173 32.98 22.15 -7.39
CA ASP A 173 33.36 23.30 -6.55
C ASP A 173 34.67 23.12 -5.76
N THR A 174 35.23 21.89 -5.67
CA THR A 174 36.46 21.63 -4.88
C THR A 174 37.75 21.83 -5.68
N LEU A 175 37.79 22.82 -6.57
CA LEU A 175 39.04 23.40 -7.09
C LEU A 175 39.30 24.83 -6.58
N ALA A 176 38.41 25.39 -5.76
CA ALA A 176 38.59 26.72 -5.20
C ALA A 176 38.25 26.76 -3.72
N GLN A 177 39.25 26.48 -2.88
CA GLN A 177 39.53 27.13 -1.58
C GLN A 177 40.07 26.11 -0.57
N THR A 178 41.40 26.06 -0.53
CA THR A 178 42.18 25.63 0.62
C THR A 178 42.03 26.62 1.78
N SER A 179 41.91 26.05 2.98
CA SER A 179 42.39 26.53 4.28
C SER A 179 41.34 26.88 5.34
N SER A 180 41.66 26.41 6.56
CA SER A 180 41.07 26.65 7.88
C SER A 180 39.97 25.71 8.37
N SER A 181 40.48 24.72 9.10
CA SER A 181 39.87 23.93 10.17
C SER A 181 38.95 24.68 11.13
N SER A 182 37.80 24.08 11.43
CA SER A 182 37.22 24.03 12.79
C SER A 182 36.20 22.90 12.87
N ALA A 183 36.43 21.98 13.80
CA ALA A 183 35.59 20.83 14.08
C ALA A 183 34.24 21.28 14.64
N VAL A 184 33.23 21.29 13.78
CA VAL A 184 31.82 21.35 14.20
C VAL A 184 31.38 19.90 14.37
N ILE A 185 31.18 19.47 15.61
CA ILE A 185 30.36 18.29 15.92
C ILE A 185 28.94 18.66 15.52
N ALA A 186 28.65 18.56 14.23
CA ALA A 186 27.30 18.53 13.73
C ALA A 186 26.74 17.19 14.18
N THR A 187 25.83 17.20 15.15
CA THR A 187 24.77 16.20 15.22
C THR A 187 24.19 16.10 13.83
N SER A 188 24.66 15.14 13.04
CA SER A 188 24.18 14.93 11.69
C SER A 188 22.75 14.42 11.85
N SER A 189 21.80 15.36 11.78
CA SER A 189 20.51 15.03 11.20
C SER A 189 20.85 14.48 9.82
N MET A 190 20.98 13.14 9.71
CA MET A 190 21.29 12.47 8.45
C MET A 190 20.35 13.07 7.41
N SER A 191 20.89 13.91 6.51
CA SER A 191 20.07 14.60 5.53
C SER A 191 19.54 13.52 4.61
N MET A 192 18.25 13.21 4.73
CA MET A 192 17.62 12.22 3.87
C MET A 192 17.68 12.69 2.42
N ASN A 193 17.93 11.77 1.48
CA ASN A 193 17.91 12.13 0.07
C ASN A 193 16.47 12.58 -0.28
N PRO A 194 16.26 13.79 -0.83
CA PRO A 194 14.92 14.29 -1.14
C PRO A 194 14.18 13.40 -2.16
N ASN A 195 14.93 12.70 -3.01
CA ASN A 195 14.41 11.77 -4.00
C ASN A 195 14.42 10.30 -3.54
N GLY A 196 14.82 10.07 -2.29
CA GLY A 196 14.93 8.77 -1.65
C GLY A 196 13.60 8.10 -1.31
N MET A 197 13.68 6.86 -0.83
CA MET A 197 12.57 6.11 -0.26
C MET A 197 12.30 6.55 1.18
N LYS A 198 13.35 6.81 1.97
CA LYS A 198 13.19 7.31 3.35
C LYS A 198 12.40 8.62 3.38
N GLN A 199 12.73 9.57 2.51
CA GLN A 199 11.96 10.82 2.39
C GLN A 199 10.51 10.58 1.94
N TRP A 200 10.28 9.63 1.05
CA TRP A 200 8.93 9.27 0.61
C TRP A 200 8.07 8.81 1.78
N TRP A 201 8.59 7.92 2.63
CA TRP A 201 7.88 7.45 3.82
C TRP A 201 7.53 8.58 4.78
N GLN A 202 8.48 9.47 5.05
CA GLN A 202 8.28 10.59 5.96
C GLN A 202 7.23 11.58 5.44
N SER A 203 7.08 11.71 4.12
CA SER A 203 6.15 12.68 3.52
C SER A 203 4.76 12.10 3.26
N HIS A 204 4.65 10.82 2.91
CA HIS A 204 3.39 10.24 2.42
C HIS A 204 2.78 9.19 3.33
N ASN A 205 3.56 8.57 4.23
CA ASN A 205 3.09 7.37 4.93
C ASN A 205 2.96 7.56 6.44
N LEU A 206 3.35 8.70 7.01
CA LEU A 206 3.17 8.92 8.45
C LEU A 206 1.69 9.03 8.84
N LEU A 207 0.83 9.51 7.94
CA LEU A 207 -0.59 9.73 8.19
C LEU A 207 -1.45 9.05 7.11
N SER A 208 -2.68 8.70 7.46
CA SER A 208 -3.72 8.34 6.48
C SER A 208 -4.31 9.57 5.79
N LEU A 209 -5.15 9.35 4.78
CA LEU A 209 -5.95 10.41 4.15
C LEU A 209 -6.80 11.20 5.16
N ASP A 210 -7.28 10.53 6.21
CA ASP A 210 -8.10 11.12 7.28
C ASP A 210 -7.25 11.73 8.41
N GLY A 211 -5.93 11.81 8.24
CA GLY A 211 -5.01 12.37 9.24
C GLY A 211 -4.72 11.45 10.43
N LEU A 212 -5.12 10.17 10.38
CA LEU A 212 -4.81 9.21 11.43
C LEU A 212 -3.34 8.78 11.38
N PRO A 213 -2.66 8.60 12.53
CA PRO A 213 -1.26 8.18 12.55
C PRO A 213 -1.09 6.75 12.04
N ALA A 214 -0.28 6.56 11.00
CA ALA A 214 -0.07 5.28 10.33
C ALA A 214 1.30 4.65 10.59
N PHE A 215 2.41 5.36 10.38
CA PHE A 215 3.76 4.84 10.66
C PHE A 215 4.51 5.69 11.67
N SER A 216 5.56 5.13 12.28
CA SER A 216 6.42 5.89 13.20
C SER A 216 7.26 6.92 12.44
N VAL A 217 7.60 8.02 13.10
CA VAL A 217 8.54 9.02 12.58
C VAL A 217 9.94 8.44 12.32
N ASN A 218 10.24 7.26 12.83
CA ASN A 218 11.53 6.59 12.67
C ASN A 218 11.54 5.56 11.55
N LEU A 219 10.41 5.36 10.83
CA LEU A 219 10.31 4.43 9.72
C LEU A 219 11.47 4.61 8.73
N GLY A 220 12.29 3.57 8.61
CA GLY A 220 13.43 3.51 7.70
C GLY A 220 14.66 4.34 8.09
N LYS A 221 14.62 5.18 9.14
CA LYS A 221 15.74 6.07 9.49
C LYS A 221 17.00 5.31 9.90
N GLY A 222 16.86 4.16 10.58
CA GLY A 222 17.96 3.26 10.96
C GLY A 222 18.25 2.13 9.97
N PHE A 223 17.45 1.98 8.91
CA PHE A 223 17.59 0.86 7.98
C PHE A 223 18.66 1.17 6.91
N SER A 224 19.60 0.25 6.69
CA SER A 224 20.60 0.35 5.64
C SER A 224 20.14 -0.47 4.43
N PHE A 225 19.94 0.20 3.29
CA PHE A 225 19.70 -0.51 2.03
C PHE A 225 21.03 -1.13 1.59
N GLY A 226 21.24 -2.41 1.90
CA GLY A 226 22.49 -3.10 1.59
C GLY A 226 22.87 -3.00 0.11
N VAL A 227 24.17 -2.88 -0.16
CA VAL A 227 24.73 -3.02 -1.52
C VAL A 227 24.75 -4.50 -1.86
N LYS A 228 23.87 -4.96 -2.76
CA LYS A 228 24.04 -6.29 -3.38
C LYS A 228 25.19 -6.19 -4.38
N VAL A 229 26.42 -6.49 -3.94
CA VAL A 229 27.51 -6.82 -4.87
C VAL A 229 27.18 -8.20 -5.43
N ILE A 230 26.50 -8.24 -6.56
CA ILE A 230 26.36 -9.47 -7.34
C ILE A 230 27.71 -9.71 -8.01
N LEU A 231 28.61 -10.44 -7.35
CA LEU A 231 29.73 -11.07 -8.04
C LEU A 231 29.14 -12.17 -8.93
N PRO A 232 29.41 -12.17 -10.25
CA PRO A 232 28.96 -13.26 -11.11
C PRO A 232 29.65 -14.56 -10.66
N ARG A 233 28.88 -15.47 -10.07
CA ARG A 233 29.32 -16.83 -9.78
C ARG A 233 29.40 -17.57 -11.11
N ILE A 234 30.60 -17.63 -11.68
CA ILE A 234 30.91 -18.59 -12.73
C ILE A 234 30.93 -19.96 -12.06
N GLU A 235 29.85 -20.72 -12.19
CA GLU A 235 29.83 -22.14 -11.83
C GLU A 235 30.59 -22.92 -12.93
N ALA A 236 31.87 -23.15 -12.69
CA ALA A 236 32.58 -24.26 -13.34
C ALA A 236 32.30 -25.53 -12.53
N THR A 237 31.54 -26.43 -13.14
CA THR A 237 31.25 -27.78 -12.68
C THR A 237 32.54 -28.59 -12.54
N SER A 238 32.79 -29.17 -11.36
CA SER A 238 33.54 -30.42 -11.27
C SER A 238 33.06 -31.26 -10.09
N HIS A 239 32.76 -32.52 -10.42
CA HIS A 239 32.40 -33.60 -9.51
C HIS A 239 33.59 -34.01 -8.63
N ALA A 240 33.37 -34.21 -7.33
CA ALA A 240 33.95 -35.34 -6.57
C ALA A 240 33.38 -35.45 -5.13
N THR A 241 32.70 -36.56 -4.90
CA THR A 241 32.57 -37.46 -3.73
C THR A 241 33.20 -37.15 -2.34
N HIS A 242 32.40 -37.55 -1.32
CA HIS A 242 32.72 -38.06 0.03
C HIS A 242 33.22 -37.09 1.13
N SER A 243 32.43 -36.90 2.19
CA SER A 243 32.37 -37.77 3.40
C SER A 243 31.77 -37.03 4.62
N ARG A 244 31.09 -37.80 5.47
CA ARG A 244 30.60 -37.46 6.82
C ARG A 244 31.76 -37.13 7.76
N LEU A 245 31.54 -36.21 8.69
CA LEU A 245 31.92 -36.38 10.11
C LEU A 245 31.18 -35.37 11.00
N SER A 246 30.97 -35.83 12.23
CA SER A 246 30.04 -35.40 13.27
C SER A 246 30.68 -34.48 14.33
N GLY A 247 29.84 -33.62 14.92
CA GLY A 247 29.86 -33.29 16.35
C GLY A 247 30.76 -32.14 16.81
N ILE A 248 30.19 -31.28 17.66
CA ILE A 248 30.60 -31.04 19.07
C ILE A 248 30.18 -29.62 19.51
N ASP A 249 29.34 -29.63 20.56
CA ASP A 249 29.19 -28.77 21.75
C ASP A 249 28.72 -27.29 21.71
N GLU A 250 27.52 -27.12 22.30
CA GLU A 250 27.21 -26.30 23.50
C GLU A 250 28.21 -25.22 23.93
N ILE A 251 27.75 -23.96 23.99
CA ILE A 251 27.96 -23.08 25.16
C ILE A 251 26.69 -22.22 25.41
N SER A 252 26.26 -22.29 26.67
CA SER A 252 25.20 -21.57 27.37
C SER A 252 25.59 -20.14 27.77
N SER A 253 24.59 -19.27 27.97
CA SER A 253 24.46 -18.23 29.03
C SER A 253 23.82 -16.94 28.48
N THR A 254 22.51 -16.73 28.69
CA THR A 254 21.90 -15.99 29.82
C THR A 254 22.41 -14.56 30.02
N THR A 255 21.57 -13.56 29.71
CA THR A 255 21.18 -12.53 30.70
C THR A 255 19.96 -11.75 30.23
N ASP A 256 18.86 -11.94 30.96
CA ASP A 256 17.74 -11.01 31.07
C ASP A 256 18.20 -9.71 31.75
N ALA A 257 17.60 -8.57 31.39
CA ALA A 257 16.95 -7.65 32.33
C ALA A 257 16.47 -6.34 31.68
N ASN A 258 15.16 -6.10 31.82
CA ASN A 258 14.49 -4.85 32.24
C ASN A 258 14.72 -3.56 31.44
N SER A 259 13.68 -2.97 30.83
CA SER A 259 12.46 -2.37 31.43
C SER A 259 12.73 -1.04 32.13
N GLN A 260 11.90 -0.05 31.77
CA GLN A 260 11.78 1.33 32.27
C GLN A 260 12.74 2.34 31.59
N MET A 261 12.32 3.52 31.13
CA MET A 261 11.38 4.41 31.77
C MET A 261 10.79 5.44 30.78
N VAL A 262 9.52 5.72 31.01
CA VAL A 262 8.72 6.83 30.47
C VAL A 262 9.35 8.16 30.84
N THR A 263 9.45 9.10 29.89
CA THR A 263 9.42 10.54 30.21
C THR A 263 8.71 11.30 29.11
N ALA A 264 7.49 11.72 29.42
CA ALA A 264 6.70 12.66 28.65
C ALA A 264 7.41 14.01 28.56
N ARG A 265 7.51 14.57 27.34
CA ARG A 265 7.73 16.01 27.15
C ARG A 265 6.60 16.62 26.33
N LYS A 266 5.85 17.47 27.03
CA LYS A 266 4.90 18.45 26.52
C LYS A 266 5.53 19.24 25.38
N TYR A 267 4.94 19.16 24.19
CA TYR A 267 4.94 20.27 23.25
C TYR A 267 3.51 20.72 23.03
N LEU A 268 3.23 21.85 23.66
CA LEU A 268 2.07 22.70 23.50
C LEU A 268 2.18 23.35 22.12
N PHE A 269 1.35 22.95 21.15
CA PHE A 269 1.07 23.80 20.00
C PHE A 269 -0.44 23.94 19.83
N HIS A 270 -0.84 25.21 19.75
CA HIS A 270 -2.20 25.69 19.74
C HIS A 270 -3.04 25.09 18.62
N ILE A 271 -4.26 24.74 19.00
CA ILE A 271 -5.42 24.49 18.16
C ILE A 271 -5.70 25.74 17.32
N GLY A 272 -5.83 25.55 16.02
CA GLY A 272 -6.39 26.52 15.08
C GLY A 272 -7.11 25.80 13.96
N ARG A 273 -8.41 25.52 14.18
CA ARG A 273 -9.57 25.44 13.26
C ARG A 273 -9.26 25.01 11.82
N GLY A 274 -9.80 23.87 11.36
CA GLY A 274 -11.08 23.83 10.61
C GLY A 274 -10.88 24.40 9.20
N TYR A 275 -11.06 23.65 8.10
CA TYR A 275 -12.28 23.70 7.30
C TYR A 275 -12.33 22.52 6.31
N CYS A 276 -13.33 21.65 6.48
CA CYS A 276 -14.12 21.17 5.35
C CYS A 276 -15.17 22.24 5.07
N HIS A 277 -14.88 23.14 4.14
CA HIS A 277 -15.89 23.83 3.34
C HIS A 277 -15.23 24.18 2.01
N CYS A 278 -15.74 23.61 0.94
CA CYS A 278 -15.53 24.12 -0.40
C CYS A 278 -16.26 25.47 -0.47
N GLU A 279 -15.60 26.55 -0.05
CA GLU A 279 -15.96 27.89 -0.52
C GLU A 279 -15.61 27.94 -1.99
N ILE A 280 -16.61 27.73 -2.85
CA ILE A 280 -16.55 28.18 -4.23
C ILE A 280 -16.30 29.68 -4.17
N ARG A 281 -15.08 30.11 -4.47
CA ARG A 281 -14.76 31.52 -4.67
C ARG A 281 -15.71 32.03 -5.75
N TYR A 282 -16.39 33.16 -5.50
CA TYR A 282 -17.30 33.81 -6.45
C TYR A 282 -16.68 34.06 -7.84
N HIS A 283 -15.36 33.96 -7.97
CA HIS A 283 -14.63 34.08 -9.21
C HIS A 283 -14.71 32.86 -10.15
N ASP A 284 -15.19 31.70 -9.69
CA ASP A 284 -15.33 30.46 -10.48
C ASP A 284 -16.74 30.28 -11.10
N LEU A 285 -17.74 31.05 -10.67
CA LEU A 285 -19.11 30.98 -11.21
C LEU A 285 -19.20 31.47 -12.65
N SER A 286 -18.40 32.46 -13.03
CA SER A 286 -18.33 32.99 -14.40
C SER A 286 -17.80 31.95 -15.39
N PHE A 287 -16.96 31.02 -14.93
CA PHE A 287 -16.40 29.94 -15.76
C PHE A 287 -17.43 28.84 -16.05
N ILE A 288 -18.36 28.59 -15.12
CA ILE A 288 -19.37 27.53 -15.22
C ILE A 288 -20.65 28.00 -15.92
N LEU A 289 -20.96 29.30 -15.85
CA LEU A 289 -22.15 29.91 -16.45
C LEU A 289 -22.39 29.57 -17.94
N PRO A 290 -21.38 29.65 -18.85
CA PRO A 290 -21.61 29.32 -20.26
C PRO A 290 -21.98 27.84 -20.47
N TYR A 291 -21.43 26.93 -19.66
CA TYR A 291 -21.73 25.49 -19.72
C TYR A 291 -23.14 25.18 -19.21
N MET A 292 -23.57 25.85 -18.13
CA MET A 292 -24.93 25.71 -17.60
C MET A 292 -25.97 26.27 -18.59
N LEU A 293 -25.65 27.38 -19.27
CA LEU A 293 -26.51 27.93 -20.32
C LEU A 293 -26.64 26.97 -21.50
N THR A 294 -25.53 26.37 -21.96
CA THR A 294 -25.57 25.38 -23.05
C THR A 294 -26.36 24.13 -22.66
N LEU A 295 -26.22 23.66 -21.41
CA LEU A 295 -26.99 22.53 -20.89
C LEU A 295 -28.49 22.83 -20.89
N VAL A 296 -28.90 23.98 -20.35
CA VAL A 296 -30.31 24.39 -20.29
C VAL A 296 -30.89 24.55 -21.69
N VAL A 297 -30.21 25.29 -22.57
CA VAL A 297 -30.66 25.47 -23.97
C VAL A 297 -30.76 24.13 -24.69
N GLY A 298 -29.79 23.23 -24.50
CA GLY A 298 -29.80 21.90 -25.10
C GLY A 298 -30.97 21.04 -24.63
N VAL A 299 -31.28 21.04 -23.34
CA VAL A 299 -32.42 20.29 -22.77
C VAL A 299 -33.76 20.85 -23.29
N TYR A 300 -33.93 22.17 -23.31
CA TYR A 300 -35.18 22.78 -23.81
C TYR A 300 -35.34 22.63 -25.32
N ALA A 301 -34.28 22.82 -26.11
CA ALA A 301 -34.32 22.60 -27.55
C ALA A 301 -34.61 21.13 -27.89
N GLY A 302 -33.99 20.18 -27.18
CA GLY A 302 -34.28 18.75 -27.34
C GLY A 302 -35.74 18.41 -27.01
N ARG A 303 -36.27 18.92 -25.90
CA ARG A 303 -37.68 18.72 -25.54
C ARG A 303 -38.65 19.37 -26.53
N PHE A 304 -38.30 20.55 -27.06
CA PHE A 304 -39.11 21.22 -28.07
C PHE A 304 -39.09 20.45 -29.40
N TYR A 305 -37.93 19.90 -29.77
CA TYR A 305 -37.80 19.05 -30.95
C TYR A 305 -38.59 17.74 -30.83
N GLU A 306 -38.53 17.06 -29.67
CA GLU A 306 -39.38 15.90 -29.40
C GLU A 306 -40.87 16.25 -29.43
N TYR A 307 -41.27 17.37 -28.83
CA TYR A 307 -42.66 17.85 -28.86
C TYR A 307 -43.12 18.10 -30.31
N TYR A 308 -42.28 18.73 -31.13
CA TYR A 308 -42.56 18.98 -32.55
C TYR A 308 -42.62 17.70 -33.38
N LEU A 309 -41.78 16.69 -33.11
CA LEU A 309 -41.87 15.40 -33.79
C LEU A 309 -43.18 14.67 -33.46
N ILE A 310 -43.59 14.71 -32.19
CA ILE A 310 -44.81 14.01 -31.73
C ILE A 310 -46.07 14.72 -32.27
N HIS A 311 -46.11 16.05 -32.27
CA HIS A 311 -47.32 16.81 -32.62
C HIS A 311 -47.32 17.36 -34.05
N GLY A 312 -46.16 17.48 -34.70
CA GLY A 312 -46.03 17.91 -36.09
C GLY A 312 -46.46 16.81 -37.09
N SER A 313 -46.49 15.54 -36.67
CA SER A 313 -46.98 14.43 -37.48
C SER A 313 -48.52 14.36 -37.59
N LEU A 314 -49.27 15.20 -36.88
CA LEU A 314 -50.74 15.25 -36.93
C LEU A 314 -51.29 16.14 -38.06
N ALA A 315 -50.44 16.82 -38.84
CA ALA A 315 -50.88 17.76 -39.88
C ALA A 315 -50.92 17.20 -41.31
N LEU A 316 -50.59 15.92 -41.52
CA LEU A 316 -50.62 15.29 -42.86
C LEU A 316 -51.31 13.93 -42.83
N GLN A 317 -52.64 13.93 -42.73
CA GLN A 317 -53.44 12.82 -43.25
C GLN A 317 -54.10 13.24 -44.56
N PRO A 318 -53.96 12.47 -45.66
CA PRO A 318 -54.62 12.75 -46.92
C PRO A 318 -56.11 12.40 -46.82
N ILE A 319 -56.94 13.37 -47.22
CA ILE A 319 -58.38 13.20 -47.42
C ILE A 319 -58.58 12.14 -48.51
N SER A 320 -59.07 10.96 -48.12
CA SER A 320 -59.55 9.95 -49.06
C SER A 320 -61.04 10.21 -49.27
N TYR A 321 -61.39 10.71 -50.46
CA TYR A 321 -62.76 10.94 -50.90
C TYR A 321 -63.51 9.61 -51.08
N ILE A 322 -64.73 9.57 -50.59
CA ILE A 322 -65.79 8.61 -50.97
C ILE A 322 -66.33 9.04 -52.33
N LEU A 323 -66.22 8.16 -53.33
CA LEU A 323 -67.24 7.84 -54.35
C LEU A 323 -66.78 6.63 -55.18
#